data_AF-A0A5M3MBX1-F1
#
_entry.id   AF-A0A5M3MBX1-F1
#
_cell.length_a   1.000
_cell.length_b   1.000
_cell.length_c   1.000
_cell.angle_alpha   90.00
_cell.angle_beta   90.00
_cell.angle_gamma   90.00
#
_symmetry.space_group_name_H-M   'P 1'
#
loop_
_entity.id
_entity.type
_entity.pdbx_description
1 polymer ?
#
loop_
_entity_poly.entity_id
_entity_poly.type
_entity_poly.pdbx_seq_one_letter_code
_entity_poly.pdbx_strand_id
1 'polypeptide(L)'
;KYPLTIVAKVLELLECRFLGAYDIGCTFNSTIDSSSLGKRFTEMECQMFVDAFHGYAHNYKCQVNNHPLRTTSAGLEDFEMIEQIFSACNTLATVIRYVSQYRRHMFLELFFQQWDKEKYQTLSTMLLNNYKQTLAIIDTESPKLEETKAQLNIEDSNSETWQAEELAYFETLGKEPVYNVYAVTYAEVLKDMQRLESKYANTFIAFIDTIPGGYTAADVQGVNMYEASAGATKRLTAVTQDIVIFEQKKGLAHRWELSSPEYKHANESLTTRMFHWALDELQRLVIQCLFEL
;
A
#
# COMPACT_ATOMS: atom_id res chain seq x y z
N LYS A 1 -1.63 -6.15 23.56
CA LYS A 1 -1.99 -6.84 24.83
C LYS A 1 -3.50 -7.00 24.94
N TYR A 2 -4.30 -5.93 24.91
CA TYR A 2 -5.76 -6.02 25.02
C TYR A 2 -6.46 -6.84 23.91
N PRO A 3 -6.11 -6.72 22.62
CA PRO A 3 -6.76 -7.52 21.57
C PRO A 3 -6.56 -9.03 21.73
N LEU A 4 -5.36 -9.46 22.14
CA LEU A 4 -5.09 -10.88 22.43
C LEU A 4 -5.90 -11.39 23.62
N THR A 5 -6.14 -10.55 24.63
CA THR A 5 -7.01 -10.91 25.76
C THR A 5 -8.46 -11.10 25.32
N ILE A 6 -8.95 -10.28 24.39
CA ILE A 6 -10.29 -10.45 23.81
C ILE A 6 -10.36 -11.77 23.04
N VAL A 7 -9.40 -12.04 22.15
CA VAL A 7 -9.32 -13.31 21.41
C VAL A 7 -9.28 -14.51 22.36
N ALA A 8 -8.47 -14.45 23.42
CA ALA A 8 -8.43 -15.50 24.44
C ALA A 8 -9.80 -15.73 25.08
N LYS A 9 -10.52 -14.65 25.40
CA LYS A 9 -11.84 -14.75 26.02
C LYS A 9 -12.91 -15.30 25.07
N VAL A 10 -12.88 -14.89 23.80
CA VAL A 10 -13.77 -15.41 22.76
C VAL A 10 -13.53 -16.91 22.56
N LEU A 11 -12.26 -17.33 22.45
CA LEU A 11 -11.90 -18.74 22.32
C LEU A 11 -12.38 -19.56 23.53
N GLU A 12 -12.28 -19.02 24.74
CA GLU A 12 -12.76 -19.65 25.98
C GLU A 12 -14.28 -19.80 26.01
N LEU A 13 -15.03 -18.80 25.54
CA LEU A 13 -16.49 -18.75 25.69
C LEU A 13 -17.25 -19.43 24.55
N LEU A 14 -16.84 -19.22 23.31
CA LEU A 14 -17.62 -19.65 22.14
C LEU A 14 -17.29 -21.08 21.70
N GLU A 15 -16.12 -21.61 22.06
CA GLU A 15 -15.62 -22.97 21.72
C GLU A 15 -15.93 -23.43 20.28
N CYS A 16 -16.07 -22.48 19.36
CA CYS A 16 -16.46 -22.70 17.98
C CYS A 16 -15.65 -21.78 17.07
N ARG A 17 -15.72 -22.06 15.76
CA ARG A 17 -15.16 -21.18 14.75
C ARG A 17 -15.78 -19.79 14.86
N PHE A 18 -14.94 -18.76 14.92
CA PHE A 18 -15.39 -17.38 14.80
C PHE A 18 -14.54 -16.60 13.79
N LEU A 19 -15.14 -15.55 13.26
CA LEU A 19 -14.48 -14.54 12.46
C LEU A 19 -14.45 -13.25 13.27
N GLY A 20 -13.31 -12.57 13.28
CA GLY A 20 -13.20 -11.24 13.86
C GLY A 20 -12.62 -10.27 12.85
N ALA A 21 -12.82 -8.98 13.07
CA ALA A 21 -12.07 -7.96 12.36
C ALA A 21 -11.38 -7.00 13.31
N TYR A 22 -10.35 -6.36 12.78
CA TYR A 22 -9.61 -5.30 13.42
C TYR A 22 -8.93 -4.47 12.34
N ASP A 23 -8.76 -3.16 12.52
CA ASP A 23 -8.13 -2.26 11.54
C ASP A 23 -6.77 -2.80 11.09
N ILE A 24 -6.04 -3.45 12.01
CA ILE A 24 -4.72 -4.06 11.74
C ILE A 24 -4.79 -5.58 11.61
N GLY A 25 -5.96 -6.15 11.34
CA GLY A 25 -6.25 -7.59 11.28
C GLY A 25 -5.27 -8.38 10.42
N CYS A 26 -4.86 -7.79 9.28
CA CYS A 26 -3.86 -8.34 8.37
C CYS A 26 -2.50 -8.63 9.03
N THR A 27 -2.08 -7.83 10.00
CA THR A 27 -0.85 -8.05 10.79
C THR A 27 -1.12 -8.72 12.13
N PHE A 28 -2.35 -8.59 12.62
CA PHE A 28 -2.76 -9.15 13.90
C PHE A 28 -2.87 -10.67 13.85
N ASN A 29 -3.23 -11.27 12.71
CA ASN A 29 -3.15 -12.73 12.50
C ASN A 29 -1.77 -13.28 12.88
N SER A 30 -0.69 -12.70 12.34
CA SER A 30 0.68 -13.10 12.66
C SER A 30 1.01 -12.95 14.16
N THR A 31 0.39 -11.96 14.81
CA THR A 31 0.54 -11.74 16.26
C THR A 31 -0.18 -12.82 17.07
N ILE A 32 -1.35 -13.26 16.64
CA ILE A 32 -2.09 -14.38 17.24
C ILE A 32 -1.30 -15.67 17.06
N ASP A 33 -0.84 -15.95 15.84
CA ASP A 33 -0.09 -17.17 15.51
C ASP A 33 1.20 -17.30 16.33
N SER A 34 1.88 -16.18 16.56
CA SER A 34 3.11 -16.13 17.36
C SER A 34 2.85 -16.16 18.88
N SER A 35 1.60 -16.17 19.31
CA SER A 35 1.22 -16.17 20.73
C SER A 35 0.88 -17.57 21.23
N SER A 36 0.64 -17.71 22.53
CA SER A 36 0.12 -18.96 23.12
C SER A 36 -1.27 -19.35 22.62
N LEU A 37 -1.97 -18.46 21.90
CA LEU A 37 -3.32 -18.71 21.36
C LEU A 37 -3.26 -19.32 19.95
N GLY A 38 -2.16 -19.18 19.21
CA GLY A 38 -2.07 -19.51 17.79
C GLY A 38 -2.55 -20.92 17.48
N LYS A 39 -2.02 -21.92 18.20
CA LYS A 39 -2.41 -23.33 18.02
C LYS A 39 -3.94 -23.53 18.14
N ARG A 40 -4.56 -23.02 19.21
CA ARG A 40 -6.00 -23.15 19.43
C ARG A 40 -6.81 -22.37 18.38
N PHE A 41 -6.35 -21.18 18.02
CA PHE A 41 -7.00 -20.33 17.01
C PHE A 41 -7.03 -21.02 15.64
N THR A 42 -5.90 -21.63 15.23
CA THR A 42 -5.81 -22.42 13.98
C THR A 42 -6.64 -23.70 14.05
N GLU A 43 -6.56 -24.46 15.16
CA GLU A 43 -7.34 -25.70 15.34
C GLU A 43 -8.86 -25.46 15.28
N MET A 44 -9.32 -24.27 15.68
CA MET A 44 -10.72 -23.85 15.61
C MET A 44 -11.09 -23.18 14.28
N GLU A 45 -10.18 -23.13 13.30
CA GLU A 45 -10.38 -22.49 12.00
C GLU A 45 -10.85 -21.02 12.10
N CYS A 46 -10.41 -20.33 13.16
CA CYS A 46 -10.73 -18.92 13.36
C CYS A 46 -9.90 -18.04 12.43
N GLN A 47 -10.44 -16.88 12.06
CA GLN A 47 -9.77 -15.95 11.15
C GLN A 47 -10.00 -14.51 11.60
N MET A 48 -8.97 -13.67 11.48
CA MET A 48 -9.12 -12.21 11.59
C MET A 48 -9.06 -11.56 10.21
N PHE A 49 -9.90 -10.56 10.00
CA PHE A 49 -9.94 -9.73 8.81
C PHE A 49 -9.65 -8.26 9.16
N VAL A 50 -9.46 -7.45 8.14
CA VAL A 50 -9.64 -5.99 8.27
C VAL A 50 -11.13 -5.73 8.07
N ASP A 51 -11.74 -4.83 8.82
CA ASP A 51 -13.14 -4.44 8.60
C ASP A 51 -13.32 -3.82 7.19
N ALA A 52 -14.56 -3.74 6.71
CA ALA A 52 -14.83 -3.38 5.32
C ALA A 52 -14.43 -1.93 5.00
N PHE A 53 -14.59 -1.00 5.94
CA PHE A 53 -14.27 0.41 5.74
C PHE A 53 -12.76 0.64 5.70
N HIS A 54 -12.03 0.15 6.71
CA HIS A 54 -10.58 0.30 6.75
C HIS A 54 -9.90 -0.62 5.72
N GLY A 55 -10.55 -1.71 5.32
CA GLY A 55 -10.06 -2.63 4.30
C GLY A 55 -9.61 -1.89 3.04
N TYR A 56 -10.43 -0.96 2.53
CA TYR A 56 -10.09 -0.17 1.34
C TYR A 56 -8.92 0.80 1.53
N ALA A 57 -8.64 1.24 2.76
CA ALA A 57 -7.47 2.07 3.06
C ALA A 57 -6.15 1.30 3.01
N HIS A 58 -6.19 -0.03 3.00
CA HIS A 58 -4.99 -0.85 2.92
C HIS A 58 -4.52 -1.01 1.47
N ASN A 59 -3.24 -1.36 1.27
CA ASN A 59 -2.76 -1.68 -0.07
C ASN A 59 -3.54 -2.86 -0.68
N TYR A 60 -3.64 -2.90 -2.01
CA TYR A 60 -4.48 -3.88 -2.69
C TYR A 60 -4.11 -5.34 -2.35
N LYS A 61 -2.81 -5.65 -2.23
CA LYS A 61 -2.35 -6.99 -1.80
C LYS A 61 -2.96 -7.39 -0.45
N CYS A 62 -3.03 -6.46 0.50
CA CYS A 62 -3.67 -6.68 1.79
C CYS A 62 -5.18 -6.88 1.64
N GLN A 63 -5.85 -6.10 0.78
CA GLN A 63 -7.28 -6.22 0.51
C GLN A 63 -7.66 -7.60 -0.01
N VAL A 64 -6.95 -8.11 -1.03
CA VAL A 64 -7.27 -9.41 -1.64
C VAL A 64 -7.20 -10.56 -0.62
N ASN A 65 -6.34 -10.44 0.39
CA ASN A 65 -6.17 -11.46 1.42
C ASN A 65 -7.07 -11.30 2.66
N ASN A 66 -7.39 -10.05 3.04
CA ASN A 66 -7.94 -9.78 4.37
C ASN A 66 -9.25 -8.98 4.36
N HIS A 67 -9.74 -8.54 3.20
CA HIS A 67 -11.00 -7.82 3.10
C HIS A 67 -12.19 -8.79 3.22
N PRO A 68 -13.25 -8.49 4.00
CA PRO A 68 -14.34 -9.42 4.30
C PRO A 68 -15.11 -9.84 3.05
N LEU A 69 -15.32 -8.92 2.09
CA LEU A 69 -15.94 -9.23 0.79
C LEU A 69 -15.15 -10.22 -0.07
N ARG A 70 -13.88 -10.51 0.25
CA ARG A 70 -13.04 -11.49 -0.45
C ARG A 70 -13.09 -12.89 0.17
N THR A 71 -13.83 -13.06 1.27
CA THR A 71 -14.06 -14.36 1.90
C THR A 71 -15.53 -14.73 1.92
N THR A 72 -15.84 -15.98 1.57
CA THR A 72 -17.21 -16.50 1.65
C THR A 72 -17.70 -16.64 3.09
N SER A 73 -16.79 -16.70 4.07
CA SER A 73 -17.14 -16.93 5.47
C SER A 73 -17.75 -15.72 6.15
N ALA A 74 -17.44 -14.49 5.71
CA ALA A 74 -17.95 -13.26 6.30
C ALA A 74 -19.43 -13.00 5.98
N GLY A 75 -19.91 -13.51 4.85
CA GLY A 75 -21.28 -13.26 4.39
C GLY A 75 -21.51 -11.76 4.14
N LEU A 76 -22.55 -11.21 4.78
CA LEU A 76 -22.92 -9.79 4.70
C LEU A 76 -22.31 -8.93 5.81
N GLU A 77 -21.48 -9.50 6.68
CA GLU A 77 -20.90 -8.77 7.81
C GLU A 77 -19.78 -7.82 7.32
N ASP A 78 -19.89 -6.55 7.70
CA ASP A 78 -18.89 -5.51 7.40
C ASP A 78 -17.84 -5.38 8.52
N PHE A 79 -18.15 -5.88 9.71
CA PHE A 79 -17.36 -5.83 10.93
C PHE A 79 -17.11 -4.41 11.49
N GLU A 80 -17.95 -3.43 11.17
CA GLU A 80 -17.83 -2.01 11.58
C GLU A 80 -18.43 -1.70 12.97
N MET A 81 -18.73 -2.73 13.77
CA MET A 81 -19.51 -2.54 14.99
C MET A 81 -18.77 -1.66 16.01
N ILE A 82 -17.44 -1.72 16.05
CA ILE A 82 -16.62 -0.97 17.02
C ILE A 82 -16.69 0.53 16.70
N GLU A 83 -16.67 0.90 15.43
CA GLU A 83 -16.75 2.26 14.92
C GLU A 83 -18.13 2.85 15.23
N GLN A 84 -19.19 2.06 15.04
CA GLN A 84 -20.54 2.45 15.42
C GLN A 84 -20.68 2.69 16.93
N ILE A 85 -20.06 1.83 17.76
CA ILE A 85 -20.01 2.01 19.21
C ILE A 85 -19.28 3.30 19.58
N PHE A 86 -18.09 3.54 19.01
CA PHE A 86 -17.31 4.75 19.30
C PHE A 86 -18.04 6.02 18.84
N SER A 87 -18.72 5.96 17.69
CA SER A 87 -19.58 7.04 17.23
C SER A 87 -20.70 7.32 18.24
N ALA A 88 -21.39 6.28 18.73
CA ALA A 88 -22.43 6.42 19.74
C ALA A 88 -21.90 6.98 21.08
N CYS A 89 -20.69 6.59 21.49
CA CYS A 89 -20.03 7.11 22.69
C CYS A 89 -19.80 8.63 22.64
N ASN A 90 -19.71 9.24 21.46
CA ASN A 90 -19.55 10.70 21.33
C ASN A 90 -20.72 11.49 21.94
N THR A 91 -21.90 10.89 22.09
CA THR A 91 -23.03 11.50 22.80
C THR A 91 -22.70 11.85 24.26
N LEU A 92 -21.78 11.11 24.89
CA LEU A 92 -21.31 11.39 26.25
C LEU A 92 -20.35 12.57 26.33
N ALA A 93 -19.77 13.02 25.22
CA ALA A 93 -18.67 13.97 25.20
C ALA A 93 -19.00 15.26 25.97
N THR A 94 -20.24 15.76 25.86
CA THR A 94 -20.70 16.96 26.57
C THR A 94 -20.78 16.76 28.08
N VAL A 95 -21.19 15.58 28.53
CA VAL A 95 -21.39 15.24 29.95
C VAL A 95 -20.05 14.93 30.63
N ILE A 96 -19.12 14.28 29.92
CA ILE A 96 -17.86 13.80 30.52
C ILE A 96 -16.71 14.81 30.43
N ARG A 97 -16.83 15.87 29.62
CA ARG A 97 -15.74 16.82 29.32
C ARG A 97 -15.11 17.45 30.57
N TYR A 98 -15.95 17.86 31.53
CA TYR A 98 -15.50 18.63 32.70
C TYR A 98 -15.63 17.89 34.03
N VAL A 99 -16.00 16.60 34.01
CA VAL A 99 -16.14 15.81 35.23
C VAL A 99 -14.81 15.16 35.63
N SER A 100 -14.71 14.73 36.90
CA SER A 100 -13.54 14.00 37.40
C SER A 100 -13.37 12.64 36.71
N GLN A 101 -12.15 12.12 36.70
CA GLN A 101 -11.84 10.81 36.09
C GLN A 101 -12.76 9.68 36.57
N TYR A 102 -13.02 9.61 37.88
CA TYR A 102 -13.95 8.64 38.46
C TYR A 102 -15.34 8.73 37.84
N ARG A 103 -15.89 9.95 37.72
CA ARG A 103 -17.21 10.16 37.12
C ARG A 103 -17.22 9.84 35.63
N ARG A 104 -16.13 10.12 34.89
CA ARG A 104 -16.03 9.73 33.47
C ARG A 104 -16.14 8.22 33.31
N HIS A 105 -15.41 7.44 34.09
CA HIS A 105 -15.51 5.98 34.04
C HIS A 105 -16.91 5.50 34.40
N MET A 106 -17.54 6.08 35.42
CA MET A 106 -18.92 5.74 35.80
C MET A 106 -19.92 6.02 34.66
N PHE A 107 -19.81 7.15 33.96
CA PHE A 107 -20.68 7.46 32.83
C PHE A 107 -20.44 6.55 31.62
N LEU A 108 -19.18 6.24 31.32
CA LEU A 108 -18.83 5.28 30.27
C LEU A 108 -19.40 3.89 30.58
N GLU A 109 -19.23 3.41 31.81
CA GLU A 109 -19.77 2.13 32.28
C GLU A 109 -21.30 2.09 32.13
N LEU A 110 -22.00 3.12 32.60
CA LEU A 110 -23.47 3.21 32.46
C LEU A 110 -23.92 3.21 31.00
N PHE A 111 -23.19 3.91 30.13
CA PHE A 111 -23.46 3.91 28.71
C PHE A 111 -23.31 2.52 28.10
N PHE A 112 -22.19 1.82 28.36
CA PHE A 112 -21.98 0.48 27.82
C PHE A 112 -22.98 -0.54 28.35
N GLN A 113 -23.37 -0.44 29.63
CA GLN A 113 -24.44 -1.28 30.19
C GLN A 113 -25.80 -1.03 29.53
N GLN A 114 -26.11 0.22 29.21
CA GLN A 114 -27.35 0.57 28.51
C GLN A 114 -27.31 0.09 27.06
N TRP A 115 -26.20 0.35 26.37
CA TRP A 115 -25.99 -0.06 24.99
C TRP A 115 -26.09 -1.58 24.82
N ASP A 116 -25.48 -2.36 25.73
CA ASP A 116 -25.55 -3.82 25.73
C ASP A 116 -27.00 -4.31 25.86
N LYS A 117 -27.78 -3.73 26.78
CA LYS A 117 -29.20 -4.05 26.94
C LYS A 117 -30.01 -3.73 25.68
N GLU A 118 -29.78 -2.59 25.05
CA GLU A 118 -30.47 -2.19 23.82
C GLU A 118 -30.12 -3.12 22.65
N LYS A 119 -28.84 -3.51 22.52
CA LYS A 119 -28.41 -4.48 21.51
C LYS A 119 -29.02 -5.84 21.76
N TYR A 120 -29.03 -6.32 23.01
CA TYR A 120 -29.67 -7.59 23.34
C TYR A 120 -31.18 -7.58 23.02
N GLN A 121 -31.87 -6.47 23.30
CA GLN A 121 -33.29 -6.31 22.97
C GLN A 121 -33.57 -6.29 21.46
N THR A 122 -32.64 -5.79 20.66
CA THR A 122 -32.80 -5.64 19.20
C THR A 122 -32.19 -6.79 18.40
N LEU A 123 -31.43 -7.68 19.06
CA LEU A 123 -30.69 -8.77 18.44
C LEU A 123 -31.57 -9.68 17.58
N SER A 124 -32.74 -10.09 18.07
CA SER A 124 -33.65 -10.97 17.30
C SER A 124 -34.15 -10.31 16.02
N THR A 125 -34.43 -9.00 16.08
CA THR A 125 -34.90 -8.22 14.93
C THR A 125 -33.79 -8.02 13.92
N MET A 126 -32.56 -7.72 14.39
CA MET A 126 -31.37 -7.63 13.56
C MET A 126 -31.14 -8.95 12.78
N LEU A 127 -31.12 -10.09 13.49
CA LEU A 127 -30.93 -11.40 12.87
C LEU A 127 -32.03 -11.73 11.85
N LEU A 128 -33.30 -11.47 12.18
CA LEU A 128 -34.42 -11.71 11.26
C LEU A 128 -34.32 -10.83 10.01
N ASN A 129 -33.93 -9.57 10.15
CA ASN A 129 -33.78 -8.65 9.03
C ASN A 129 -32.61 -9.06 8.14
N ASN A 130 -31.46 -9.43 8.70
CA ASN A 130 -30.31 -9.94 7.95
C ASN A 130 -30.66 -11.21 7.18
N TYR A 131 -31.42 -12.12 7.79
CA TYR A 131 -31.91 -13.32 7.10
C TYR A 131 -32.82 -12.99 5.93
N LYS A 132 -33.82 -12.11 6.14
CA LYS A 132 -34.72 -11.67 5.05
C LYS A 132 -33.97 -10.96 3.94
N GLN A 133 -32.99 -10.12 4.27
CA GLN A 133 -32.12 -9.45 3.31
C GLN A 133 -31.34 -10.47 2.48
N THR A 134 -30.77 -11.48 3.13
CA THR A 134 -30.03 -12.56 2.46
C THR A 134 -30.93 -13.30 1.46
N LEU A 135 -32.14 -13.69 1.87
CA LEU A 135 -33.11 -14.32 0.97
C LEU A 135 -33.46 -13.42 -0.23
N ALA A 136 -33.72 -12.14 0.03
CA ALA A 136 -34.02 -11.19 -1.03
C ALA A 136 -32.87 -11.05 -2.03
N ILE A 137 -31.62 -10.96 -1.55
CA ILE A 137 -30.43 -10.90 -2.42
C ILE A 137 -30.31 -12.17 -3.27
N ILE A 138 -30.53 -13.36 -2.69
CA ILE A 138 -30.51 -14.61 -3.45
C ILE A 138 -31.59 -14.60 -4.53
N ASP A 139 -32.83 -14.24 -4.16
CA ASP A 139 -33.95 -14.23 -5.10
C ASP A 139 -33.75 -13.21 -6.24
N THR A 140 -33.15 -12.04 -5.98
CA THR A 140 -33.02 -10.96 -6.98
C THR A 140 -31.70 -10.96 -7.73
N GLU A 141 -30.58 -11.26 -7.08
CA GLU A 141 -29.24 -11.12 -7.66
C GLU A 141 -28.72 -12.43 -8.25
N SER A 142 -29.08 -13.60 -7.70
CA SER A 142 -28.61 -14.88 -8.27
C SER A 142 -29.05 -15.07 -9.73
N PRO A 143 -30.30 -14.79 -10.15
CA PRO A 143 -30.69 -14.91 -11.56
C PRO A 143 -29.92 -13.94 -12.48
N LYS A 144 -29.67 -12.70 -12.03
CA LYS A 144 -28.91 -11.70 -12.79
C LYS A 144 -27.44 -12.11 -12.93
N LEU A 145 -26.87 -12.69 -11.86
CA LEU A 145 -25.51 -13.19 -11.86
C LEU A 145 -25.37 -14.36 -12.85
N GLU A 146 -26.29 -15.32 -12.82
CA GLU A 146 -26.28 -16.46 -13.74
C GLU A 146 -26.48 -16.03 -15.21
N GLU A 147 -27.37 -15.07 -15.47
CA GLU A 147 -27.52 -14.48 -16.81
C GLU A 147 -26.21 -13.82 -17.28
N THR A 148 -25.58 -13.02 -16.41
CA THR A 148 -24.31 -12.34 -16.72
C THR A 148 -23.19 -13.33 -16.97
N LYS A 149 -23.08 -14.37 -16.14
CA LYS A 149 -22.13 -15.48 -16.30
C LYS A 149 -22.32 -16.17 -17.64
N ALA A 150 -23.56 -16.48 -18.03
CA ALA A 150 -23.88 -17.09 -19.32
C ALA A 150 -23.52 -16.17 -20.50
N GLN A 151 -23.81 -14.86 -20.41
CA GLN A 151 -23.48 -13.90 -21.46
C GLN A 151 -21.96 -13.74 -21.66
N LEU A 152 -21.19 -13.79 -20.57
CA LEU A 152 -19.74 -13.60 -20.58
C LEU A 152 -18.95 -14.92 -20.70
N ASN A 153 -19.64 -16.08 -20.74
CA ASN A 153 -19.04 -17.41 -20.67
C ASN A 153 -18.10 -17.59 -19.47
N ILE A 154 -18.58 -17.19 -18.27
CA ILE A 154 -17.86 -17.29 -17.01
C ILE A 154 -18.42 -18.45 -16.18
N GLU A 155 -17.55 -19.36 -15.77
CA GLU A 155 -17.85 -20.44 -14.82
C GLU A 155 -17.44 -20.04 -13.40
N ASP A 156 -18.01 -20.68 -12.38
CA ASP A 156 -17.64 -20.40 -10.98
C ASP A 156 -16.16 -20.72 -10.68
N SER A 157 -15.61 -21.72 -11.37
CA SER A 157 -14.18 -22.06 -11.32
C SER A 157 -13.26 -20.91 -11.77
N ASN A 158 -13.76 -20.04 -12.66
CA ASN A 158 -13.00 -18.87 -13.09
C ASN A 158 -12.79 -17.91 -11.93
N SER A 159 -13.78 -17.70 -11.06
CA SER A 159 -13.68 -16.80 -9.91
C SER A 159 -12.57 -17.23 -8.94
N GLU A 160 -12.50 -18.54 -8.62
CA GLU A 160 -11.43 -19.09 -7.77
C GLU A 160 -10.06 -18.94 -8.42
N THR A 161 -9.99 -19.20 -9.73
CA THR A 161 -8.76 -19.07 -10.52
C THR A 161 -8.29 -17.61 -10.55
N TRP A 162 -9.19 -16.67 -10.82
CA TRP A 162 -8.87 -15.24 -10.87
C TRP A 162 -8.44 -14.70 -9.51
N GLN A 163 -9.03 -15.16 -8.41
CA GLN A 163 -8.57 -14.77 -7.08
C GLN A 163 -7.12 -15.24 -6.83
N ALA A 164 -6.78 -16.47 -7.24
CA ALA A 164 -5.42 -17.00 -7.14
C ALA A 164 -4.43 -16.28 -8.08
N GLU A 165 -4.82 -16.00 -9.32
CA GLU A 165 -4.03 -15.25 -10.30
C GLU A 165 -3.77 -13.81 -9.84
N GLU A 166 -4.80 -13.16 -9.29
CA GLU A 166 -4.71 -11.83 -8.72
C GLU A 166 -3.74 -11.82 -7.53
N LEU A 167 -3.86 -12.78 -6.60
CA LEU A 167 -2.90 -12.92 -5.50
C LEU A 167 -1.46 -13.10 -6.01
N ALA A 168 -1.24 -14.02 -6.95
CA ALA A 168 0.08 -14.28 -7.52
C ALA A 168 0.65 -13.04 -8.24
N TYR A 169 -0.19 -12.31 -8.97
CA TYR A 169 0.19 -11.05 -9.61
C TYR A 169 0.63 -10.02 -8.58
N PHE A 170 -0.18 -9.75 -7.55
CA PHE A 170 0.16 -8.75 -6.52
C PHE A 170 1.29 -9.19 -5.57
N GLU A 171 1.60 -10.48 -5.49
CA GLU A 171 2.81 -10.97 -4.83
C GLU A 171 4.10 -10.74 -5.62
N THR A 172 3.98 -10.61 -6.94
CA THR A 172 5.10 -10.38 -7.86
C THR A 172 5.20 -8.94 -8.34
N LEU A 173 4.13 -8.15 -8.19
CA LEU A 173 4.08 -6.72 -8.50
C LEU A 173 5.16 -5.96 -7.72
N GLY A 174 5.94 -5.13 -8.42
CA GLY A 174 7.09 -4.44 -7.85
C GLY A 174 8.32 -5.29 -7.54
N LYS A 175 8.29 -6.63 -7.70
CA LYS A 175 9.52 -7.43 -7.68
C LYS A 175 10.28 -7.15 -8.98
N GLU A 176 11.46 -6.54 -8.85
CA GLU A 176 12.31 -6.30 -10.01
C GLU A 176 12.60 -7.63 -10.71
N PRO A 177 12.42 -7.72 -12.05
CA PRO A 177 12.98 -8.80 -12.84
C PRO A 177 14.46 -8.96 -12.49
N VAL A 178 15.01 -10.18 -12.65
CA VAL A 178 16.41 -10.46 -12.41
C VAL A 178 17.27 -9.75 -13.47
N TYR A 179 17.39 -8.44 -13.34
CA TYR A 179 18.35 -7.64 -14.07
C TYR A 179 19.69 -7.75 -13.34
N ASN A 180 20.77 -7.59 -14.09
CA ASN A 180 22.03 -7.26 -13.46
C ASN A 180 21.90 -5.84 -12.89
N VAL A 181 21.50 -5.73 -11.61
CA VAL A 181 21.31 -4.47 -10.88
C VAL A 181 22.52 -3.56 -11.08
N TYR A 182 23.72 -4.13 -11.18
CA TYR A 182 24.95 -3.38 -11.44
C TYR A 182 25.02 -2.79 -12.85
N ALA A 183 24.58 -3.52 -13.88
CA ALA A 183 24.56 -3.02 -15.26
C ALA A 183 23.54 -1.87 -15.42
N VAL A 184 22.36 -2.00 -14.83
CA VAL A 184 21.30 -0.97 -14.88
C VAL A 184 21.73 0.29 -14.13
N THR A 185 22.22 0.15 -12.90
CA THR A 185 22.74 1.28 -12.10
C THR A 185 23.93 1.95 -12.78
N TYR A 186 24.83 1.19 -13.40
CA TYR A 186 25.95 1.76 -14.13
C TYR A 186 25.48 2.55 -15.37
N ALA A 187 24.50 2.02 -16.13
CA ALA A 187 23.92 2.72 -17.27
C ALA A 187 23.19 4.02 -16.86
N GLU A 188 22.48 4.03 -15.72
CA GLU A 188 21.85 5.24 -15.13
C GLU A 188 22.89 6.31 -14.83
N VAL A 189 23.95 5.95 -14.09
CA VAL A 189 25.00 6.88 -13.68
C VAL A 189 25.77 7.43 -14.91
N LEU A 190 26.00 6.61 -15.94
CA LEU A 190 26.59 7.07 -17.20
C LEU A 190 25.68 8.06 -17.95
N LYS A 191 24.37 7.81 -17.96
CA LYS A 191 23.38 8.71 -18.58
C LYS A 191 23.31 10.05 -17.83
N ASP A 192 23.41 10.01 -16.51
CA ASP A 192 23.49 11.22 -15.67
C ASP A 192 24.77 12.01 -15.90
N MET A 193 25.91 11.33 -16.02
CA MET A 193 27.20 11.96 -16.38
C MET A 193 27.08 12.71 -17.71
N GLN A 194 26.56 12.08 -18.77
CA GLN A 194 26.40 12.73 -20.07
C GLN A 194 25.45 13.93 -20.06
N ARG A 195 24.37 13.83 -19.27
CA ARG A 195 23.45 14.96 -19.05
C ARG A 195 24.17 16.11 -18.37
N LEU A 196 25.01 15.83 -17.37
CA LEU A 196 25.81 16.84 -16.66
C LEU A 196 26.91 17.42 -17.55
N GLU A 197 27.57 16.62 -18.39
CA GLU A 197 28.56 17.08 -19.38
C GLU A 197 27.92 18.04 -20.38
N SER A 198 26.75 17.67 -20.93
CA SER A 198 26.00 18.53 -21.86
C SER A 198 25.57 19.84 -21.19
N LYS A 199 25.10 19.76 -19.94
CA LYS A 199 24.71 20.94 -19.17
C LYS A 199 25.91 21.82 -18.86
N TYR A 200 27.04 21.23 -18.48
CA TYR A 200 28.30 21.94 -18.24
C TYR A 200 28.75 22.67 -19.50
N ALA A 201 28.81 21.98 -20.64
CA ALA A 201 29.19 22.56 -21.93
C ALA A 201 28.30 23.78 -22.28
N ASN A 202 26.98 23.65 -22.13
CA ASN A 202 26.05 24.75 -22.38
C ASN A 202 26.25 25.93 -21.40
N THR A 203 26.42 25.66 -20.10
CA THR A 203 26.67 26.72 -19.10
C THR A 203 28.03 27.39 -19.30
N PHE A 204 29.03 26.63 -19.76
CA PHE A 204 30.36 27.12 -20.02
C PHE A 204 30.40 28.00 -21.28
N ILE A 205 29.75 27.57 -22.37
CA ILE A 205 29.58 28.38 -23.58
C ILE A 205 28.85 29.68 -23.26
N ALA A 206 27.72 29.60 -22.54
CA ALA A 206 26.99 30.79 -22.11
C ALA A 206 27.86 31.73 -21.26
N PHE A 207 28.67 31.19 -20.34
CA PHE A 207 29.61 32.00 -19.57
C PHE A 207 30.64 32.71 -20.46
N ILE A 208 31.25 32.01 -21.43
CA ILE A 208 32.22 32.58 -22.37
C ILE A 208 31.59 33.65 -23.27
N ASP A 209 30.41 33.40 -23.81
CA ASP A 209 29.70 34.34 -24.69
C ASP A 209 29.28 35.63 -23.98
N THR A 210 29.14 35.58 -22.65
CA THR A 210 28.72 36.73 -21.84
C THR A 210 29.90 37.57 -21.35
N ILE A 211 31.16 37.21 -21.65
CA ILE A 211 32.34 38.03 -21.35
C ILE A 211 32.61 38.94 -22.56
N PRO A 212 32.24 40.25 -22.54
CA PRO A 212 32.60 41.15 -23.62
C PRO A 212 34.11 41.41 -23.55
N GLY A 213 34.74 41.78 -24.68
CA GLY A 213 36.15 42.15 -24.75
C GLY A 213 36.62 43.34 -23.87
N GLY A 214 35.74 43.86 -23.00
CA GLY A 214 36.04 44.82 -21.95
C GLY A 214 35.47 44.33 -20.61
N TYR A 215 36.28 43.60 -19.84
CA TYR A 215 35.90 43.04 -18.53
C TYR A 215 35.80 44.15 -17.46
N THR A 216 34.61 44.34 -16.88
CA THR A 216 34.43 45.11 -15.63
C THR A 216 34.19 44.15 -14.47
N ALA A 217 35.06 44.19 -13.45
CA ALA A 217 34.89 43.38 -12.25
C ALA A 217 33.61 43.79 -11.51
N ALA A 218 32.83 42.78 -11.07
CA ALA A 218 31.59 42.89 -10.27
C ALA A 218 30.26 43.14 -11.01
N ASP A 219 30.10 42.68 -12.26
CA ASP A 219 28.76 42.51 -12.84
C ASP A 219 28.03 41.32 -12.17
N VAL A 220 26.86 41.58 -11.57
CA VAL A 220 26.02 40.58 -10.89
C VAL A 220 25.66 39.42 -11.80
N GLN A 221 25.48 39.66 -13.11
CA GLN A 221 25.23 38.60 -14.09
C GLN A 221 26.44 37.67 -14.25
N GLY A 222 27.65 38.23 -14.36
CA GLY A 222 28.89 37.43 -14.47
C GLY A 222 29.18 36.59 -13.24
N VAL A 223 28.88 37.10 -12.03
CA VAL A 223 29.04 36.36 -10.76
C VAL A 223 28.07 35.17 -10.69
N ASN A 224 26.79 35.38 -11.01
CA ASN A 224 25.78 34.31 -11.00
C ASN A 224 26.10 33.20 -12.03
N MET A 225 26.61 33.56 -13.20
CA MET A 225 27.00 32.60 -14.24
C MET A 225 28.27 31.82 -13.87
N TYR A 226 29.24 32.47 -13.21
CA TYR A 226 30.41 31.80 -12.64
C TYR A 226 30.01 30.79 -11.56
N GLU A 227 29.13 31.16 -10.63
CA GLU A 227 28.64 30.25 -9.58
C GLU A 227 27.86 29.07 -10.17
N ALA A 228 27.04 29.30 -11.20
CA ALA A 228 26.34 28.24 -11.92
C ALA A 228 27.31 27.27 -12.62
N SER A 229 28.34 27.80 -13.28
CA SER A 229 29.41 27.02 -13.93
C SER A 229 30.23 26.23 -12.90
N ALA A 230 30.67 26.87 -11.82
CA ALA A 230 31.41 26.22 -10.73
C ALA A 230 30.58 25.12 -10.03
N GLY A 231 29.27 25.35 -9.86
CA GLY A 231 28.32 24.37 -9.33
C GLY A 231 28.04 23.19 -10.28
N ALA A 232 28.12 23.41 -11.59
CA ALA A 232 28.05 22.34 -12.60
C ALA A 232 29.34 21.50 -12.60
N THR A 233 30.51 22.15 -12.57
CA THR A 233 31.82 21.49 -12.48
C THR A 233 31.92 20.60 -11.25
N LYS A 234 31.57 21.10 -10.06
CA LYS A 234 31.61 20.32 -8.81
C LYS A 234 30.75 19.05 -8.90
N ARG A 235 29.56 19.15 -9.50
CA ARG A 235 28.65 18.01 -9.69
C ARG A 235 29.20 17.00 -10.69
N LEU A 236 29.76 17.45 -11.80
CA LEU A 236 30.37 16.58 -12.81
C LEU A 236 31.59 15.85 -12.24
N THR A 237 32.46 16.54 -11.50
CA THR A 237 33.62 15.92 -10.86
C THR A 237 33.22 14.86 -9.83
N ALA A 238 32.20 15.13 -9.01
CA ALA A 238 31.70 14.16 -8.03
C ALA A 238 31.17 12.87 -8.72
N VAL A 239 30.29 13.02 -9.71
CA VAL A 239 29.74 11.87 -10.45
C VAL A 239 30.84 11.10 -11.18
N THR A 240 31.82 11.79 -11.76
CA THR A 240 32.96 11.15 -12.44
C THR A 240 33.82 10.34 -11.47
N GLN A 241 34.04 10.85 -10.25
CA GLN A 241 34.77 10.13 -9.20
C GLN A 241 34.01 8.88 -8.75
N ASP A 242 32.69 8.99 -8.54
CA ASP A 242 31.83 7.86 -8.15
C ASP A 242 31.84 6.76 -9.22
N ILE A 243 31.82 7.13 -10.51
CA ILE A 243 31.95 6.19 -11.63
C ILE A 243 33.28 5.46 -11.60
N VAL A 244 34.40 6.17 -11.39
CA VAL A 244 35.73 5.54 -11.35
C VAL A 244 35.84 4.56 -10.17
N ILE A 245 35.30 4.93 -9.00
CA ILE A 245 35.25 4.03 -7.83
C ILE A 245 34.41 2.79 -8.16
N PHE A 246 33.28 2.97 -8.84
CA PHE A 246 32.40 1.88 -9.25
C PHE A 246 33.09 0.94 -10.26
N GLU A 247 33.74 1.50 -11.29
CA GLU A 247 34.50 0.77 -12.32
C GLU A 247 35.62 -0.07 -11.71
N GLN A 248 36.38 0.49 -10.78
CA GLN A 248 37.43 -0.23 -10.05
C GLN A 248 36.87 -1.36 -9.18
N LYS A 249 35.80 -1.09 -8.43
CA LYS A 249 35.15 -2.09 -7.56
C LYS A 249 34.60 -3.28 -8.35
N LYS A 250 34.23 -3.07 -9.62
CA LYS A 250 33.63 -4.08 -10.50
C LYS A 250 34.59 -4.66 -11.52
N GLY A 251 35.84 -4.19 -11.57
CA GLY A 251 36.87 -4.71 -12.47
C GLY A 251 36.57 -4.43 -13.94
N LEU A 252 35.92 -3.30 -14.25
CA LEU A 252 35.64 -2.92 -15.64
C LEU A 252 36.93 -2.41 -16.31
N ALA A 253 37.25 -2.96 -17.48
CA ALA A 253 38.47 -2.62 -18.21
C ALA A 253 38.40 -1.25 -18.92
N HIS A 254 37.19 -0.82 -19.30
CA HIS A 254 36.93 0.46 -19.93
C HIS A 254 35.52 0.95 -19.59
N ARG A 255 35.32 2.26 -19.66
CA ARG A 255 34.01 2.89 -19.51
C ARG A 255 33.12 2.53 -20.69
N TRP A 256 31.86 2.19 -20.43
CA TRP A 256 30.92 1.89 -21.51
C TRP A 256 30.56 3.15 -22.31
N GLU A 257 30.64 3.05 -23.63
CA GLU A 257 30.19 4.08 -24.55
C GLU A 257 28.72 3.87 -24.95
N LEU A 258 28.04 4.91 -25.44
CA LEU A 258 26.67 4.82 -25.97
C LEU A 258 26.52 3.79 -27.10
N SER A 259 27.60 3.57 -27.83
CA SER A 259 27.70 2.61 -28.93
C SER A 259 27.87 1.17 -28.45
N SER A 260 28.37 0.98 -27.21
CA SER A 260 28.75 -0.33 -26.67
C SER A 260 27.53 -1.25 -26.52
N PRO A 261 27.67 -2.55 -26.86
CA PRO A 261 26.58 -3.51 -26.73
C PRO A 261 26.13 -3.68 -25.28
N GLU A 262 27.05 -3.59 -24.32
CA GLU A 262 26.77 -3.68 -22.89
C GLU A 262 25.91 -2.52 -22.40
N TYR A 263 26.23 -1.29 -22.83
CA TYR A 263 25.41 -0.12 -22.52
C TYR A 263 24.03 -0.21 -23.14
N LYS A 264 23.92 -0.63 -24.41
CA LYS A 264 22.62 -0.75 -25.10
C LYS A 264 21.70 -1.74 -24.38
N HIS A 265 22.23 -2.91 -24.05
CA HIS A 265 21.46 -3.93 -23.33
C HIS A 265 21.05 -3.47 -21.91
N ALA A 266 21.96 -2.82 -21.19
CA ALA A 266 21.67 -2.25 -19.89
C ALA A 266 20.64 -1.09 -19.95
N ASN A 267 20.71 -0.27 -21.00
CA ASN A 267 19.77 0.84 -21.22
C ASN A 267 18.38 0.36 -21.67
N GLU A 268 18.29 -0.72 -22.44
CA GLU A 268 17.02 -1.41 -22.72
C GLU A 268 16.40 -1.96 -21.43
N SER A 269 17.20 -2.62 -20.60
CA SER A 269 16.79 -3.12 -19.28
C SER A 269 16.33 -1.98 -18.36
N LEU A 270 17.06 -0.86 -18.36
CA LEU A 270 16.71 0.37 -17.64
C LEU A 270 15.36 0.93 -18.11
N THR A 271 15.16 1.03 -19.42
CA THR A 271 13.92 1.57 -20.00
C THR A 271 12.73 0.68 -19.65
N THR A 272 12.92 -0.64 -19.71
CA THR A 272 11.92 -1.63 -19.32
C THR A 272 11.59 -1.52 -17.82
N ARG A 273 12.61 -1.37 -16.97
CA ARG A 273 12.44 -1.13 -15.53
C ARG A 273 11.63 0.13 -15.25
N MET A 274 11.97 1.25 -15.90
CA MET A 274 11.22 2.51 -15.75
C MET A 274 9.78 2.38 -16.21
N PHE A 275 9.53 1.66 -17.31
CA PHE A 275 8.19 1.40 -17.82
C PHE A 275 7.37 0.57 -16.83
N HIS A 276 7.91 -0.54 -16.30
CA HIS A 276 7.22 -1.35 -15.29
C HIS A 276 6.95 -0.56 -14.02
N TRP A 277 7.90 0.23 -13.52
CA TRP A 277 7.66 1.10 -12.37
C TRP A 277 6.55 2.11 -12.60
N ALA A 278 6.52 2.77 -13.77
CA ALA A 278 5.47 3.71 -14.11
C ALA A 278 4.11 3.02 -14.23
N LEU A 279 4.08 1.80 -14.79
CA LEU A 279 2.87 0.99 -14.91
C LEU A 279 2.34 0.54 -13.54
N ASP A 280 3.21 0.02 -12.68
CA ASP A 280 2.88 -0.41 -11.32
C ASP A 280 2.33 0.76 -10.50
N GLU A 281 2.97 1.94 -10.60
CA GLU A 281 2.52 3.14 -9.90
C GLU A 281 1.18 3.66 -10.45
N LEU A 282 1.00 3.66 -11.77
CA LEU A 282 -0.28 4.02 -12.38
C LEU A 282 -1.38 3.06 -11.94
N GLN A 283 -1.13 1.75 -11.95
CA GLN A 283 -2.09 0.75 -11.50
C GLN A 283 -2.44 0.95 -10.02
N ARG A 284 -1.46 1.21 -9.17
CA ARG A 284 -1.66 1.52 -7.74
C ARG A 284 -2.57 2.75 -7.57
N LEU A 285 -2.34 3.82 -8.31
CA LEU A 285 -3.13 5.05 -8.26
C LEU A 285 -4.56 4.85 -8.79
N VAL A 286 -4.73 4.10 -9.88
CA VAL A 286 -6.06 3.80 -10.44
C VAL A 286 -6.89 2.97 -9.47
N ILE A 287 -6.29 1.93 -8.88
CA ILE A 287 -6.95 1.11 -7.86
C ILE A 287 -7.36 1.98 -6.67
N GLN A 288 -6.45 2.81 -6.15
CA GLN A 288 -6.79 3.74 -5.05
C GLN A 288 -7.97 4.65 -5.41
N CYS A 289 -7.97 5.22 -6.62
CA CYS A 289 -9.05 6.09 -7.07
C CYS A 289 -10.39 5.36 -7.24
N LEU A 290 -10.40 4.10 -7.67
CA LEU A 290 -11.62 3.30 -7.83
C LEU A 290 -12.26 2.92 -6.49
N PHE A 291 -11.47 2.83 -5.42
CA PHE A 291 -11.93 2.45 -4.08
C PHE A 291 -12.07 3.64 -3.10
N GLU A 292 -11.79 4.86 -3.55
CA GLU A 292 -12.12 6.12 -2.84
C GLU A 292 -13.55 6.62 -3.15
N LEU A 293 -14.34 5.86 -3.91
CA LEU A 293 -15.76 6.09 -4.21
C LEU A 293 -16.68 5.29 -3.28
#